data_AF-A0A183PZP3-F1
#
_entry.id   AF-A0A183PZP3-F1
#
_cell.length_a   1.000
_cell.length_b   1.000
_cell.length_c   1.000
_cell.angle_alpha   90.00
_cell.angle_beta   90.00
_cell.angle_gamma   90.00
#
_symmetry.space_group_name_H-M   'P 1'
#
loop_
_entity.id
_entity.type
_entity.pdbx_description
1 polymer ?
#
loop_
_entity_poly.entity_id
_entity_poly.type
_entity_poly.pdbx_seq_one_letter_code
_entity_poly.pdbx_strand_id
1 'polypeptide(L)' 'MSSSTKKIEQMQQHAIELSLEAMNLFSSHDDIADYIAKTFKETYSGCWECKVGTTFGRYVYDDLSSVLI' A
#
# COMPACT_ATOMS: atom_id res chain seq x y z
N MET A 1 3.68 18.19 -19.26
CA MET A 1 3.69 16.90 -18.54
C MET A 1 3.61 17.16 -17.04
N SER A 2 2.43 17.39 -16.41
CA SER A 2 2.39 17.70 -14.95
C SER A 2 0.97 17.78 -14.37
N SER A 3 0.27 16.66 -14.20
CA SER A 3 -0.88 16.67 -13.28
C SER A 3 -1.14 15.31 -12.64
N SER A 4 -1.01 14.23 -13.41
CA SER A 4 -1.33 12.88 -12.90
C SER A 4 -0.32 12.30 -11.92
N THR A 5 0.96 12.69 -11.98
CA THR A 5 2.03 12.19 -11.10
C THR A 5 1.86 12.60 -9.63
N LYS A 6 1.33 13.80 -9.37
CA LYS A 6 1.18 14.31 -7.99
C LYS A 6 0.25 13.46 -7.12
N LYS A 7 -0.80 12.87 -7.73
CA LYS A 7 -1.74 11.99 -7.01
C LYS A 7 -1.08 10.68 -6.60
N ILE A 8 -0.23 10.13 -7.47
CA ILE A 8 0.48 8.88 -7.22
C ILE A 8 1.51 9.06 -6.11
N GLU A 9 2.27 10.17 -6.12
CA GLU A 9 3.25 10.48 -5.08
C GLU A 9 2.61 10.60 -3.69
N GLN A 10 1.42 11.23 -3.60
CA GLN A 10 0.68 11.35 -2.33
C GLN A 10 0.19 9.99 -1.82
N MET A 11 -0.33 9.13 -2.72
CA MET A 11 -0.78 7.80 -2.34
C MET A 11 0.39 6.92 -1.89
N GLN A 12 1.54 7.01 -2.56
CA GLN A 12 2.76 6.31 -2.17
C GLN A 12 3.26 6.75 -0.80
N GLN A 13 3.30 8.06 -0.55
CA GLN A 13 3.72 8.59 0.74
C GLN A 13 2.79 8.13 1.88
N HIS A 14 1.47 8.17 1.66
CA HIS A 14 0.50 7.66 2.62
C HIS A 14 0.68 6.17 2.89
N ALA A 15 0.98 5.39 1.85
CA ALA A 15 1.22 3.96 1.98
C ALA A 15 2.46 3.66 2.83
N ILE A 16 3.54 4.43 2.69
CA ILE A 16 4.75 4.31 3.51
C ILE A 16 4.44 4.60 4.99
N GLU A 17 3.76 5.71 5.26
CA GLU A 17 3.40 6.12 6.62
C GLU A 17 2.53 5.09 7.32
N LEU A 18 1.51 4.58 6.61
CA LEU A 18 0.61 3.57 7.14
C LEU A 18 1.33 2.24 7.41
N SER A 19 2.31 1.88 6.58
CA SER A 19 3.10 0.67 6.77
C SER A 19 4.02 0.77 7.98
N LEU A 20 4.63 1.94 8.20
CA LEU A 20 5.41 2.21 9.40
C LEU A 20 4.55 2.13 10.66
N GLU A 21 3.34 2.68 10.62
CA GLU A 21 2.38 2.57 11.71
C GLU A 21 2.00 1.11 11.98
N ALA A 22 1.62 0.37 10.93
CA ALA A 22 1.20 -1.03 11.04
C ALA A 22 2.32 -1.93 11.61
N MET A 23 3.58 -1.72 11.19
CA MET A 23 4.73 -2.45 11.72
C MET A 23 5.02 -2.15 13.21
N ASN A 24 4.57 -1.00 13.73
CA ASN A 24 4.68 -0.69 15.16
C ASN A 24 3.52 -1.28 15.98
N LEU A 25 2.34 -1.44 15.37
CA LEU A 25 1.14 -1.95 16.03
C LEU A 25 1.06 -3.47 16.03
N PHE A 26 1.57 -4.12 14.97
CA PHE A 26 1.41 -5.55 14.73
C PHE A 26 2.75 -6.22 14.46
N SER A 27 2.91 -7.46 14.92
CA SER A 27 4.09 -8.29 14.66
C SER A 27 3.83 -9.40 13.64
N SER A 28 2.57 -9.70 13.33
CA SER A 28 2.16 -10.67 12.32
C SER A 28 2.03 -10.01 10.96
N HIS A 29 2.61 -10.62 9.92
CA HIS A 29 2.49 -10.11 8.55
C HIS A 29 1.05 -10.06 8.06
N ASP A 30 0.21 -11.03 8.46
CA ASP A 30 -1.20 -11.07 8.08
C ASP A 30 -1.96 -9.87 8.67
N ASP A 31 -1.73 -9.55 9.94
CA ASP A 31 -2.38 -8.42 10.63
C ASP A 31 -1.95 -7.07 10.03
N ILE A 32 -0.65 -6.94 9.69
CA ILE A 32 -0.12 -5.74 9.03
C ILE A 32 -0.79 -5.57 7.65
N ALA A 33 -0.87 -6.65 6.87
CA ALA A 33 -1.48 -6.64 5.55
C ALA A 33 -2.96 -6.24 5.60
N ASP A 34 -3.72 -6.86 6.50
CA ASP A 34 -5.15 -6.59 6.68
C ASP A 34 -5.39 -5.14 7.14
N TYR A 35 -4.57 -4.63 8.05
CA TYR A 35 -4.67 -3.24 8.51
C TYR A 35 -4.44 -2.23 7.36
N ILE A 36 -3.40 -2.45 6.56
CA ILE A 36 -3.07 -1.58 5.42
C ILE A 36 -4.17 -1.64 4.37
N ALA A 37 -4.59 -2.84 3.97
CA ALA A 37 -5.60 -3.05 2.93
C ALA A 37 -6.95 -2.46 3.34
N LYS A 38 -7.36 -2.62 4.60
CA LYS A 38 -8.61 -2.06 5.13
C LYS A 38 -8.60 -0.54 5.09
N THR A 39 -7.52 0.08 5.55
CA THR A 39 -7.41 1.55 5.57
C THR A 39 -7.43 2.11 4.14
N PHE A 40 -6.71 1.49 3.21
CA PHE A 40 -6.71 1.90 1.80
C PHE A 40 -8.09 1.77 1.14
N LYS A 41 -8.80 0.69 1.45
CA LYS A 41 -10.18 0.48 1.00
C LYS A 41 -11.12 1.57 1.49
N GLU A 42 -10.97 2.01 2.73
CA GLU A 42 -11.76 3.09 3.33
C GLU A 42 -11.40 4.47 2.75
N THR A 43 -10.11 4.76 2.53
CA THR A 43 -9.63 6.07 2.05
C THR A 43 -9.86 6.30 0.56
N TYR A 44 -9.55 5.30 -0.28
CA TYR A 44 -9.51 5.49 -1.74
C TYR A 44 -10.68 4.84 -2.48
N SER A 45 -11.50 4.03 -1.79
CA SER A 45 -12.49 3.14 -2.40
C SER A 45 -11.86 2.13 -3.38
N GLY A 46 -12.57 1.04 -3.69
CA GLY A 46 -12.10 0.00 -4.61
C GLY A 46 -11.63 -1.30 -3.94
N CYS A 47 -10.98 -2.17 -4.71
CA CYS A 47 -10.44 -3.45 -4.24
C CYS A 47 -8.94 -3.31 -4.02
N TRP A 48 -8.50 -3.38 -2.76
CA TRP A 48 -7.10 -3.28 -2.36
C TRP A 48 -6.69 -4.58 -1.69
N GLU A 49 -5.52 -5.08 -2.05
CA GLU A 49 -4.88 -6.23 -1.43
C GLU A 49 -3.47 -5.79 -1.03
N CYS A 50 -3.05 -6.13 0.19
CA CYS A 50 -1.70 -5.88 0.68
C CYS A 50 -1.04 -7.24 0.95
N LYS A 51 0.27 -7.35 0.66
CA LYS A 51 1.04 -8.58 0.89
C LYS A 51 2.34 -8.20 1.55
N VAL A 52 2.48 -8.50 2.84
CA VAL A 52 3.66 -8.16 3.64
C VAL A 52 4.61 -9.36 3.74
N GLY A 53 5.92 -9.12 3.62
CA GLY A 53 6.92 -10.18 3.55
C GLY A 53 8.35 -9.62 3.55
N THR A 54 9.33 -10.49 3.78
CA THR A 54 10.75 -10.12 3.88
C THR A 54 11.51 -10.24 2.56
N THR A 55 10.88 -10.78 1.51
CA THR A 55 11.49 -10.98 0.19
C THR A 55 10.45 -10.73 -0.89
N PHE A 56 10.56 -9.64 -1.64
CA PHE A 56 9.64 -9.34 -2.74
C PHE A 56 10.39 -9.25 -4.07
N GLY A 57 9.95 -10.03 -5.06
CA GLY A 57 10.25 -9.75 -6.45
C GLY A 57 9.43 -8.54 -6.88
N ARG A 58 10.08 -7.45 -7.29
CA ARG A 58 9.41 -6.24 -7.78
C ARG A 58 8.74 -6.52 -9.13
N TYR A 59 7.45 -6.83 -9.14
CA TYR A 59 6.66 -6.86 -10.37
C TYR A 59 6.01 -5.50 -10.56
N VAL A 60 6.57 -4.70 -11.48
CA VAL A 60 5.90 -3.50 -11.99
C VAL A 60 4.98 -3.97 -13.10
N TYR A 61 3.68 -4.04 -12.82
CA TYR A 61 2.68 -4.15 -13.87
C TYR A 61 2.35 -2.75 -14.39
N ASP A 62 2.21 -2.60 -15.70
CA ASP A 62 1.87 -1.34 -16.39
C ASP A 62 0.46 -0.81 -16.02
N ASP A 63 -0.34 -1.57 -15.28
CA ASP A 63 -1.71 -1.23 -14.88
C ASP A 63 -1.77 -0.74 -13.42
N LEU A 64 -2.22 0.51 -13.23
CA LEU A 64 -2.21 1.33 -12.01
C LEU A 64 -3.18 0.87 -10.91
N SER A 65 -3.28 -0.44 -10.64
CA SER A 65 -4.31 -0.99 -9.75
C SER A 65 -3.77 -1.86 -8.60
N SER A 66 -2.44 -1.97 -8.42
CA SER A 66 -1.87 -2.78 -7.33
C SER A 66 -0.65 -2.10 -6.71
N VAL A 67 -0.78 -1.63 -5.47
CA VAL A 67 0.35 -1.18 -4.65
C VAL A 67 0.82 -2.39 -3.83
N LEU A 68 1.98 -2.93 -4.19
CA LEU A 68 2.73 -3.87 -3.36
C LEU A 68 3.53 -3.05 -2.33
N ILE A 69 3.29 -3.30 -1.03
CA ILE A 69 4.21 -2.93 0.06
C ILE A 69 4.72 -4.20 0.71
#